data_AF-A0A536H5I8-F1
#
_entry.id   AF-A0A536H5I8-F1
#
_cell.length_a   1.000
_cell.length_b   1.000
_cell.length_c   1.000
_cell.angle_alpha   90.00
_cell.angle_beta   90.00
_cell.angle_gamma   90.00
#
_symmetry.space_group_name_H-M   'P 1'
#
loop_
_entity.id
_entity.type
_entity.pdbx_description
1 polymer ?
#
loop_
_entity_poly.entity_id
_entity_poly.type
_entity_poly.pdbx_seq_one_letter_code
_entity_poly.pdbx_strand_id
1 'polypeptide(L)'
;MMQPARTGTYCLVADHALGPFDVKRSRMLVGDAIGSYYGGKLIEDRSSRLQFLAFNAYGRDGEFVGQLTDPFPVEFEDGFGPRVEMPP
;
A
#
# COMPACT_ATOMS: atom_id res chain seq x y z
N MET A 1 15.17 3.29 -17.14
CA MET A 1 15.15 2.10 -16.27
C MET A 1 14.38 2.46 -15.02
N MET A 2 13.32 1.74 -14.69
CA MET A 2 12.60 1.91 -13.42
C MET A 2 13.53 1.41 -12.30
N GLN A 3 13.89 2.28 -11.35
CA GLN A 3 14.71 1.86 -10.22
C GLN A 3 13.87 0.93 -9.33
N PRO A 4 14.48 -0.12 -8.74
CA PRO A 4 13.76 -0.99 -7.82
C PRO A 4 13.27 -0.20 -6.61
N ALA A 5 12.10 -0.56 -6.08
CA ALA A 5 11.57 0.05 -4.87
C ALA A 5 12.54 -0.15 -3.71
N ARG A 6 12.87 0.95 -3.03
CA ARG A 6 13.75 0.96 -1.83
C ARG A 6 12.96 1.21 -0.55
N THR A 7 11.75 1.72 -0.71
CA THR A 7 10.81 2.04 0.36
C THR A 7 9.46 1.43 0.02
N GLY A 8 8.64 1.16 1.03
CA GLY A 8 7.28 0.70 0.78
C GLY A 8 6.51 0.30 2.03
N THR A 9 5.20 0.15 1.84
CA THR A 9 4.28 -0.46 2.79
C THR A 9 4.13 -1.94 2.44
N TYR A 10 4.31 -2.80 3.42
CA TYR A 10 4.20 -4.25 3.28
C TYR A 10 3.03 -4.78 4.09
N CYS A 11 2.43 -5.87 3.63
CA CYS A 11 1.35 -6.57 4.31
C CYS A 11 1.79 -7.98 4.69
N LEU A 12 1.41 -8.37 5.91
CA LEU A 12 1.45 -9.74 6.37
C LEU A 12 0.01 -10.24 6.53
N VAL A 13 -0.23 -11.46 6.08
CA VAL A 13 -1.55 -12.11 6.15
C VAL A 13 -1.56 -13.20 7.23
N ALA A 14 -2.72 -13.39 7.86
CA ALA A 14 -2.97 -14.42 8.85
C ALA A 14 -4.45 -14.80 8.84
N ASP A 15 -4.76 -16.04 9.21
CA ASP A 15 -6.15 -16.51 9.34
C ASP A 15 -6.79 -16.07 10.67
N HIS A 16 -6.00 -15.52 11.60
CA HIS A 16 -6.44 -15.04 12.90
C HIS A 16 -5.79 -13.69 13.24
N ALA A 17 -6.52 -12.80 13.93
CA ALA A 17 -6.10 -11.43 14.22
C ALA A 17 -4.78 -11.33 15.01
N LEU A 18 -4.46 -12.36 15.79
CA LEU A 18 -3.23 -12.45 16.60
C LEU A 18 -2.14 -13.32 15.94
N GLY A 19 -2.32 -13.70 14.67
CA GLY A 19 -1.40 -14.56 13.94
C GLY A 19 -1.62 -16.07 14.15
N PRO A 20 -0.67 -16.91 13.71
CA PRO A 20 0.66 -16.53 13.21
C PRO A 20 0.59 -15.79 11.87
N PHE A 21 1.47 -14.80 11.69
CA PHE A 21 1.60 -14.07 10.43
C PHE A 21 2.51 -14.83 9.46
N ASP A 22 2.04 -15.09 8.24
CA ASP A 22 2.83 -15.78 7.22
C ASP A 22 3.78 -14.79 6.53
N VAL A 23 5.01 -14.73 7.02
CA VAL A 23 6.09 -13.90 6.45
C VAL A 23 6.47 -14.34 5.04
N LYS A 24 6.27 -15.62 4.67
CA LYS A 24 6.56 -16.11 3.32
C LYS A 24 5.53 -15.60 2.31
N ARG A 25 4.32 -15.28 2.77
CA ARG A 25 3.27 -14.61 1.98
C ARG A 25 3.31 -13.09 2.08
N SER A 26 4.33 -12.52 2.72
CA SER A 26 4.51 -11.07 2.76
C SER A 26 4.57 -10.49 1.36
N ARG A 27 3.86 -9.38 1.14
CA ARG A 27 3.88 -8.65 -0.13
C ARG A 27 4.03 -7.16 0.11
N MET A 28 4.72 -6.51 -0.82
CA MET A 28 4.69 -5.06 -0.92
C MET A 28 3.32 -4.64 -1.47
N LEU A 29 2.61 -3.79 -0.73
CA LEU A 29 1.35 -3.19 -1.17
C LEU A 29 1.60 -2.01 -2.09
N VAL A 30 2.46 -1.09 -1.64
CA VAL A 30 2.83 0.14 -2.34
C VAL A 30 4.28 0.44 -2.03
N GLY A 31 5.07 0.78 -3.04
CA GLY A 31 6.45 1.17 -2.84
C GLY A 31 7.10 1.64 -4.13
N ASP A 32 8.07 2.54 -3.97
CA ASP A 32 8.91 3.03 -5.05
C ASP A 32 10.30 3.41 -4.51
N ALA A 33 11.13 4.02 -5.36
CA ALA A 33 12.51 4.36 -5.02
C ALA A 33 12.64 5.55 -4.06
N ILE A 34 11.65 6.46 -4.01
CA ILE A 34 11.74 7.75 -3.32
C ILE A 34 10.77 7.86 -2.12
N GLY A 35 9.86 6.90 -1.97
CA GLY A 35 8.81 6.92 -0.96
C GLY A 35 7.70 7.90 -1.29
N SER A 36 7.26 7.97 -2.56
CA SER A 36 6.19 8.91 -2.98
C SER A 36 4.94 8.70 -2.13
N TYR A 37 4.57 7.45 -1.88
CA TYR A 37 3.43 7.06 -1.07
C TYR A 37 3.89 6.21 0.12
N TYR A 38 3.89 6.79 1.33
CA TYR A 38 4.40 6.12 2.53
C TYR A 38 3.47 6.29 3.73
N GLY A 39 3.69 5.51 4.79
CA GLY A 39 2.93 5.60 6.04
C GLY A 39 1.44 5.33 5.88
N GLY A 40 1.06 4.47 4.93
CA GLY A 40 -0.33 4.28 4.57
C GLY A 40 -1.14 3.42 5.53
N LYS A 41 -2.47 3.51 5.38
CA LYS A 41 -3.47 2.85 6.22
C LYS A 41 -4.59 2.28 5.35
N LEU A 42 -4.99 1.05 5.65
CA LEU A 42 -6.22 0.46 5.13
C LEU A 42 -7.43 1.00 5.90
N ILE A 43 -8.45 1.45 5.17
CA ILE A 43 -9.72 1.93 5.71
C ILE A 43 -10.88 1.29 4.95
N GLU A 44 -12.07 1.25 5.54
CA GLU A 44 -13.29 0.86 4.84
C GLU A 44 -14.06 2.12 4.40
N ASP A 45 -14.53 2.14 3.16
CA ASP A 45 -15.43 3.18 2.66
C ASP A 45 -16.88 2.97 3.15
N ARG A 46 -17.78 3.90 2.78
CA ARG A 46 -19.21 3.83 3.16
C ARG A 46 -19.96 2.66 2.53
N SER A 47 -19.36 1.97 1.56
CA SER A 47 -19.88 0.78 0.89
C SER A 47 -19.16 -0.48 1.39
N SER A 48 -18.43 -0.41 2.50
CA SER A 48 -17.66 -1.52 3.09
C SER A 48 -16.59 -2.08 2.16
N ARG A 49 -16.06 -1.26 1.25
CA ARG A 49 -14.92 -1.64 0.40
C ARG A 49 -13.63 -1.14 1.01
N LEU A 50 -12.61 -1.99 0.97
CA LEU A 50 -11.30 -1.64 1.47
C LEU A 50 -10.64 -0.61 0.54
N GLN A 51 -10.07 0.43 1.15
CA GLN A 51 -9.32 1.47 0.47
C GLN A 51 -7.97 1.67 1.18
N PHE A 52 -6.99 2.15 0.44
CA PHE A 52 -5.68 2.50 0.96
C PHE A 52 -5.48 4.02 0.90
N LEU A 53 -5.26 4.64 2.07
CA LEU A 53 -4.82 6.03 2.18
C LEU A 53 -3.32 6.06 2.44
N ALA A 54 -2.60 6.95 1.78
CA ALA A 54 -1.17 7.16 2.01
C ALA A 54 -0.84 8.64 2.22
N PHE A 55 0.31 8.89 2.86
CA PHE A 55 0.94 10.19 2.77
C PHE A 55 1.67 10.29 1.43
N ASN A 56 1.21 11.21 0.58
CA ASN A 56 1.88 11.62 -0.65
C ASN A 56 3.02 12.58 -0.28
N ALA A 57 4.21 12.01 -0.07
CA ALA A 57 5.39 12.74 0.36
C ALA A 57 6.05 13.45 -0.82
N TYR A 58 6.24 12.77 -1.95
CA TYR A 58 7.02 13.27 -3.07
C TYR A 58 6.35 13.07 -4.42
N GLY A 59 6.48 14.07 -5.30
CA GLY A 59 6.10 13.98 -6.70
C GLY A 59 7.18 13.31 -7.55
N ARG A 60 6.89 13.09 -8.84
CA ARG A 60 7.77 12.33 -9.75
C ARG A 60 9.11 13.01 -10.02
N ASP A 61 9.19 14.32 -9.84
CA ASP A 61 10.41 15.10 -10.02
C ASP A 61 11.23 15.24 -8.71
N GLY A 62 10.74 14.65 -7.60
CA GLY A 62 11.35 14.72 -6.28
C GLY A 62 10.89 15.91 -5.42
N GLU A 63 9.95 16.72 -5.91
CA GLU A 63 9.31 17.78 -5.14
C GLU A 63 8.57 17.24 -3.91
N PHE A 64 8.61 17.96 -2.79
CA PHE A 64 7.79 17.60 -1.63
C PHE A 64 6.34 18.04 -1.86
N VAL A 65 5.40 17.10 -1.79
CA VAL A 65 3.96 17.35 -1.97
C VAL A 65 3.28 17.58 -0.62
N GLY A 66 3.49 16.67 0.34
CA GLY A 66 3.05 16.84 1.72
C GLY A 66 1.55 16.74 1.95
N GLN A 67 0.86 15.78 1.32
CA GLN A 67 -0.60 15.66 1.38
C GLN A 67 -1.06 14.23 1.67
N LEU A 68 -2.32 14.07 2.04
CA LEU A 68 -2.96 12.75 1.99
C LEU A 68 -3.44 12.47 0.57
N THR A 69 -3.30 11.22 0.13
CA THR A 69 -3.87 10.80 -1.15
C THR A 69 -5.39 10.77 -1.09
N ASP A 70 -6.03 10.85 -2.25
CA ASP A 70 -7.35 10.22 -2.38
C ASP A 70 -7.23 8.72 -2.07
N PRO A 71 -8.30 8.06 -1.59
CA PRO A 71 -8.25 6.63 -1.31
C PRO A 71 -8.03 5.83 -2.59
N PHE A 72 -7.03 4.94 -2.57
CA PHE A 72 -6.80 3.99 -3.66
C PHE A 72 -7.61 2.71 -3.41
N PRO A 73 -8.29 2.16 -4.44
CA PRO A 73 -9.00 0.90 -4.30
C PRO A 73 -8.08 -0.24 -3.87
N VAL A 74 -8.59 -1.14 -3.03
CA VAL A 74 -7.91 -2.36 -2.62
C VAL A 74 -8.74 -3.56 -3.00
N GLU A 75 -8.13 -4.45 -3.78
CA GLU A 75 -8.69 -5.76 -4.14
C GLU A 75 -8.07 -6.85 -3.26
N PHE A 76 -8.77 -7.98 -3.11
CA PHE A 76 -8.21 -9.18 -2.50
C PHE A 76 -7.96 -10.23 -3.57
N GLU A 77 -6.72 -10.68 -3.65
CA GLU A 77 -6.33 -11.82 -4.47
C GLU A 77 -6.37 -13.09 -3.62
N ASP A 78 -7.13 -14.09 -4.06
CA ASP A 78 -7.30 -15.36 -3.37
C ASP A 78 -5.94 -16.01 -3.07
N GLY A 79 -5.70 -16.30 -1.79
CA GLY A 79 -4.44 -16.90 -1.31
C GLY A 79 -3.23 -15.95 -1.26
N PHE A 80 -3.36 -14.72 -1.73
CA PHE A 80 -2.26 -13.74 -1.82
C PHE A 80 -2.47 -12.47 -1.00
N GLY A 81 -3.72 -12.15 -0.65
CA GLY A 81 -4.05 -11.02 0.22
C GLY A 81 -4.37 -9.73 -0.54
N PRO A 82 -4.28 -8.57 0.12
CA PRO A 82 -4.68 -7.31 -0.47
C PRO A 82 -3.70 -6.83 -1.55
N ARG A 83 -4.23 -6.20 -2.59
CA ARG A 83 -3.49 -5.50 -3.64
C ARG A 83 -4.08 -4.10 -3.82
N VAL A 84 -3.21 -3.10 -3.87
CA VAL A 84 -3.61 -1.70 -4.07
C VAL A 84 -3.57 -1.38 -5.56
N GLU A 85 -4.64 -0.78 -6.07
CA GLU A 85 -4.70 -0.23 -7.42
C GLU A 85 -4.04 1.15 -7.46
N MET A 86 -2.75 1.18 -7.78
CA MET A 86 -2.02 2.44 -7.90
C MET A 86 -2.33 3.15 -9.22
N PRO A 87 -2.42 4.49 -9.22
CA PRO A 87 -2.50 5.26 -10.45
C PRO A 87 -1.24 5.00 -11.32
N PRO A 88 -1.36 5.13 -12.65
CA PRO A 88 -0.24 4.99 -13.58
C PRO A 88 0.83 6.07 -13.36
#